data_AF-A0A7R9NUH2-F1
#
_entry.id   AF-A0A7R9NUH2-F1
#
_cell.length_a   1.000
_cell.length_b   1.000
_cell.length_c   1.000
_cell.angle_alpha   90.00
_cell.angle_beta   90.00
_cell.angle_gamma   90.00
#
_symmetry.space_group_name_H-M   'P 1'
#
loop_
_entity.id
_entity.type
_entity.pdbx_description
1 polymer ?
#
loop_
_entity_poly.entity_id
_entity_poly.type
_entity_poly.pdbx_seq_one_letter_code
_entity_poly.pdbx_strand_id
1 'polypeptide(L)'
;MRGGRVENNLGKTTSSSFNRDSNLDLSVLGSLAKHKTSMLANYTTEAAKIIALLVNNNDSGGDVDIVVASDKEVKISPVREAFQAVFGKATVTGVAAQSISVATQPVGFESGINAAKERISSTRASGKLHKMQPILAVENFIVEVVEDKWYDTGVLLLHDPVRELSLHVFTQLTPVPASVVSVAQADTPDDYPLRSSGLSVTVGSLMGNNLQIAEDGEIKVRISLG
;
A
#
# COMPACT_ATOMS: atom_id res chain seq x y z
N MET A 1 -47.44 -35.31 -43.75
CA MET A 1 -46.22 -34.53 -44.06
C MET A 1 -46.12 -33.38 -43.05
N ARG A 2 -45.25 -33.52 -42.04
CA ARG A 2 -44.95 -32.48 -41.04
C ARG A 2 -43.57 -31.91 -41.38
N GLY A 3 -43.50 -30.62 -41.71
CA GLY A 3 -42.24 -29.89 -41.89
C GLY A 3 -41.82 -29.25 -40.58
N GLY A 4 -40.70 -29.70 -40.01
CA GLY A 4 -40.07 -29.10 -38.84
C GLY A 4 -39.17 -27.94 -39.25
N ARG A 5 -39.25 -26.82 -38.51
CA ARG A 5 -38.37 -25.67 -38.61
C ARG A 5 -37.32 -25.79 -37.51
N VAL A 6 -36.05 -25.84 -37.91
CA VAL A 6 -34.89 -25.85 -37.01
C VAL A 6 -34.55 -24.39 -36.70
N GLU A 7 -34.55 -24.01 -35.42
CA GLU A 7 -33.98 -22.73 -34.97
C GLU A 7 -32.76 -22.99 -34.09
N ASN A 8 -31.69 -22.26 -34.42
CA ASN A 8 -30.37 -22.32 -33.83
C ASN A 8 -30.36 -21.69 -32.43
N ASN A 9 -29.93 -22.44 -31.41
CA ASN A 9 -29.54 -21.88 -30.12
C ASN A 9 -28.03 -21.68 -30.09
N LEU A 10 -27.57 -20.48 -30.45
CA LEU A 10 -26.25 -20.00 -30.05
C LEU A 10 -26.27 -19.73 -28.54
N GLY A 11 -25.26 -20.24 -27.86
CA GLY A 11 -25.09 -20.15 -26.42
C GLY A 11 -25.18 -18.73 -25.89
N LYS A 12 -26.13 -18.50 -24.99
CA LYS A 12 -26.08 -17.37 -24.07
C LYS A 12 -24.96 -17.65 -23.07
N THR A 13 -23.87 -16.91 -23.22
CA THR A 13 -22.89 -16.68 -22.17
C THR A 13 -23.62 -16.17 -20.93
N THR A 14 -23.56 -16.94 -19.85
CA THR A 14 -24.03 -16.54 -18.53
C THR A 14 -23.09 -15.46 -18.01
N SER A 15 -23.43 -14.20 -18.27
CA SER A 15 -22.96 -13.09 -17.44
C SER A 15 -23.47 -13.36 -16.02
N SER A 16 -22.57 -13.79 -15.11
CA SER A 16 -22.87 -13.91 -13.69
C SER A 16 -23.12 -12.51 -13.15
N SER A 17 -24.38 -12.11 -13.19
CA SER A 17 -24.87 -10.91 -12.54
C SER A 17 -24.56 -11.00 -11.06
N PHE A 18 -23.73 -10.07 -10.61
CA PHE A 18 -23.45 -9.71 -9.23
C PHE A 18 -24.71 -9.87 -8.35
N ASN A 19 -24.69 -10.79 -7.40
CA ASN A 19 -25.75 -10.89 -6.41
C ASN A 19 -25.51 -9.76 -5.39
N ARG A 20 -26.25 -8.65 -5.54
CA ARG A 20 -26.15 -7.41 -4.74
C ARG A 20 -26.71 -7.54 -3.32
N ASP A 21 -26.58 -8.70 -2.68
CA ASP A 21 -27.20 -8.95 -1.37
C ASP A 21 -26.22 -8.84 -0.18
N SER A 22 -24.95 -8.51 -0.44
CA SER A 22 -24.06 -7.97 0.60
C SER A 22 -24.02 -6.44 0.48
N ASN A 23 -24.98 -5.78 1.12
CA ASN A 23 -25.02 -4.32 1.24
C ASN A 23 -23.85 -3.81 2.11
N LEU A 24 -22.64 -3.79 1.55
CA LEU A 24 -21.61 -2.87 2.00
C LEU A 24 -21.96 -1.52 1.40
N ASP A 25 -22.56 -0.67 2.21
CA ASP A 25 -22.91 0.69 1.84
C ASP A 25 -21.67 1.40 1.26
N LEU A 26 -21.76 1.82 0.00
CA LEU A 26 -20.69 2.52 -0.71
C LEU A 26 -20.25 3.79 0.02
N SER A 27 -21.16 4.44 0.76
CA SER A 27 -20.84 5.59 1.59
C SER A 27 -19.97 5.22 2.80
N VAL A 28 -20.20 4.04 3.39
CA VAL A 28 -19.39 3.48 4.48
C VAL A 28 -17.99 3.11 3.99
N LEU A 29 -17.89 2.48 2.82
CA LEU A 29 -16.59 2.21 2.18
C LEU A 29 -15.80 3.50 1.91
N GLY A 30 -16.50 4.60 1.62
CA GLY A 30 -15.92 5.92 1.38
C GLY A 30 -15.35 6.58 2.59
N SER A 31 -16.15 6.58 3.65
CA SER A 31 -15.72 7.04 4.96
C SER A 31 -14.51 6.22 5.43
N LEU A 32 -14.56 4.89 5.23
CA LEU A 32 -13.47 3.99 5.60
C LEU A 32 -12.20 4.23 4.79
N ALA A 33 -12.31 4.45 3.47
CA ALA A 33 -11.17 4.78 2.62
C ALA A 33 -10.49 6.09 3.04
N LYS A 34 -11.28 7.15 3.28
CA LYS A 34 -10.74 8.44 3.77
C LYS A 34 -10.07 8.30 5.13
N HIS A 35 -10.75 7.62 6.05
CA HIS A 35 -10.25 7.40 7.40
C HIS A 35 -8.97 6.56 7.38
N LYS A 36 -8.89 5.55 6.51
CA LYS A 36 -7.68 4.76 6.27
C LYS A 36 -6.54 5.64 5.75
N THR A 37 -6.76 6.47 4.73
CA THR A 37 -5.70 7.34 4.19
C THR A 37 -5.16 8.32 5.24
N SER A 38 -6.03 8.97 6.01
CA SER A 38 -5.59 9.89 7.07
C SER A 38 -4.89 9.17 8.22
N MET A 39 -5.40 8.01 8.63
CA MET A 39 -4.77 7.18 9.66
C MET A 39 -3.40 6.65 9.23
N LEU A 40 -3.26 6.21 7.98
CA LEU A 40 -1.99 5.72 7.43
C LEU A 40 -0.91 6.79 7.45
N ALA A 41 -1.23 8.04 7.08
CA ALA A 41 -0.29 9.14 7.16
C ALA A 41 0.18 9.37 8.61
N ASN A 42 -0.75 9.46 9.56
CA ASN A 42 -0.44 9.65 10.98
C ASN A 42 0.42 8.51 11.54
N TYR A 43 0.05 7.25 11.26
CA TYR A 43 0.82 6.10 11.75
C TYR A 43 2.19 5.98 11.09
N THR A 44 2.32 6.41 9.84
CA THR A 44 3.62 6.51 9.17
C THR A 44 4.46 7.59 9.82
N THR A 45 3.90 8.77 10.14
CA THR A 45 4.60 9.83 10.87
C THR A 45 5.10 9.32 12.23
N GLU A 46 4.26 8.66 13.03
CA GLU A 46 4.67 8.15 14.34
C GLU A 46 5.74 7.04 14.24
N ALA A 47 5.59 6.09 13.30
CA ALA A 47 6.61 5.07 13.07
C ALA A 47 7.94 5.67 12.58
N ALA A 48 7.87 6.70 11.72
CA ALA A 48 9.05 7.42 11.24
C ALA A 48 9.72 8.22 12.37
N LYS A 49 8.95 8.78 13.32
CA LYS A 49 9.50 9.44 14.51
C LYS A 49 10.27 8.46 15.37
N ILE A 50 9.76 7.23 15.57
CA ILE A 50 10.49 6.18 16.30
C ILE A 50 11.83 5.90 15.63
N ILE A 51 11.84 5.69 14.31
CA ILE A 51 13.09 5.47 13.56
C ILE A 51 14.03 6.68 13.72
N ALA A 52 13.52 7.89 13.53
CA ALA A 52 14.32 9.11 13.66
C ALA A 52 14.94 9.25 15.06
N LEU A 53 14.18 8.95 16.12
CA LEU A 53 14.66 8.97 17.50
C LEU A 53 15.70 7.88 17.77
N LEU A 54 15.51 6.67 17.25
CA LEU A 54 16.47 5.57 17.39
C LEU A 54 17.79 5.86 16.66
N VAL A 55 17.75 6.69 15.62
CA VAL A 55 18.93 7.13 14.87
C VAL A 55 19.55 8.37 15.52
N ASN A 56 18.81 9.18 16.26
CA ASN A 56 19.34 10.40 16.88
C ASN A 56 20.10 10.10 18.19
N ASN A 57 21.39 9.84 18.11
CA ASN A 57 22.27 9.57 19.26
C ASN A 57 22.75 10.85 19.98
N ASN A 58 21.85 11.82 20.23
CA ASN A 58 22.01 13.03 21.07
C ASN A 58 23.21 13.99 20.90
N ASP A 59 24.18 13.77 20.01
CA ASP A 59 25.37 14.66 19.89
C ASP A 59 25.58 15.33 18.52
N SER A 60 24.66 15.15 17.58
CA SER A 60 24.68 15.92 16.34
C SER A 60 23.30 16.49 16.11
N GLY A 61 23.09 17.77 16.46
CA GLY A 61 22.11 18.62 15.78
C GLY A 61 22.49 18.83 14.31
N GLY A 62 22.91 17.76 13.65
CA GLY A 62 23.48 17.71 12.34
C GLY A 62 22.38 17.63 11.30
N ASP A 63 22.66 18.24 10.16
CA ASP A 63 21.81 18.14 8.99
C ASP A 63 21.70 16.66 8.59
N VAL A 64 20.50 16.10 8.66
CA VAL A 64 20.24 14.73 8.19
C VAL A 64 19.79 14.77 6.74
N ASP A 65 20.38 13.93 5.90
CA ASP A 65 19.97 13.73 4.51
C ASP A 65 19.60 12.26 4.31
N ILE A 66 18.31 12.02 4.05
CA ILE A 66 17.75 10.68 3.91
C ILE A 66 16.88 10.57 2.65
N VAL A 67 16.96 9.40 2.02
CA VAL A 67 16.14 9.09 0.85
C VAL A 67 14.98 8.20 1.25
N VAL A 68 13.78 8.54 0.77
CA VAL A 68 12.62 7.66 0.83
C VAL A 68 12.55 6.87 -0.47
N ALA A 69 12.46 5.54 -0.39
CA ALA A 69 12.30 4.64 -1.55
C ALA A 69 10.85 4.65 -2.08
N SER A 70 10.36 5.85 -2.39
CA SER A 70 9.10 6.14 -3.07
C SER A 70 9.15 7.56 -3.64
N ASP A 71 8.43 7.79 -4.74
CA ASP A 71 8.15 9.11 -5.33
C ASP A 71 6.75 9.64 -4.96
N LYS A 72 6.00 8.91 -4.12
CA LYS A 72 4.63 9.27 -3.74
C LYS A 72 4.66 10.14 -2.50
N GLU A 73 4.18 11.38 -2.60
CA GLU A 73 4.18 12.33 -1.47
C GLU A 73 3.39 11.82 -0.25
N VAL A 74 2.37 10.98 -0.44
CA VAL A 74 1.66 10.33 0.67
C VAL A 74 2.57 9.45 1.55
N LYS A 75 3.70 8.97 1.02
CA LYS A 75 4.73 8.24 1.78
C LYS A 75 5.89 9.16 2.21
N ILE A 76 6.23 10.16 1.40
CA ILE A 76 7.37 11.04 1.67
C ILE A 76 7.05 12.10 2.72
N SER A 77 5.86 12.71 2.67
CA SER A 77 5.50 13.81 3.57
C SER A 77 5.43 13.41 5.05
N PRO A 78 4.88 12.23 5.44
CA PRO A 78 4.90 11.79 6.84
C PRO A 78 6.33 11.56 7.37
N VAL A 79 7.21 11.01 6.52
CA VAL A 79 8.62 10.82 6.87
C VAL A 79 9.33 12.16 7.03
N ARG A 80 9.10 13.09 6.11
CA ARG A 80 9.66 14.45 6.16
C ARG A 80 9.27 15.16 7.44
N GLU A 81 7.98 15.14 7.78
CA GLU A 81 7.46 15.71 9.02
C GLU A 81 8.13 15.09 10.25
N ALA A 82 8.19 13.77 10.31
CA ALA A 82 8.80 13.04 11.42
C ALA A 82 10.28 13.36 11.62
N PHE A 83 11.07 13.34 10.54
CA PHE A 83 12.50 13.60 10.60
C PHE A 83 12.80 15.07 10.90
N GLN A 84 12.03 16.01 10.35
CA GLN A 84 12.16 17.44 10.69
C GLN A 84 11.78 17.72 12.14
N ALA A 85 10.79 17.02 12.68
CA ALA A 85 10.41 17.15 14.09
C ALA A 85 11.51 16.67 15.05
N VAL A 86 12.25 15.61 14.69
CA VAL A 86 13.30 15.04 15.55
C VAL A 86 14.67 15.71 15.38
N PHE A 87 15.06 16.02 14.14
CA PHE A 87 16.39 16.55 13.82
C PHE A 87 16.42 18.07 13.62
N GLY A 88 15.26 18.72 13.46
CA GLY A 88 15.15 20.14 13.12
C GLY A 88 15.52 20.43 11.65
N LYS A 89 16.76 20.11 11.25
CA LYS A 89 17.25 20.24 9.87
C LYS A 89 17.37 18.86 9.21
N ALA A 90 16.29 18.46 8.54
CA ALA A 90 16.24 17.22 7.76
C ALA A 90 15.89 17.48 6.29
N THR A 91 16.76 17.01 5.40
CA THR A 91 16.50 16.90 3.97
C THR A 91 15.97 15.49 3.70
N VAL A 92 14.72 15.43 3.22
CA VAL A 92 14.06 14.17 2.88
C VAL A 92 13.67 14.19 1.40
N THR A 93 14.28 13.30 0.63
CA THR A 93 14.12 13.23 -0.83
C THR A 93 13.47 11.92 -1.23
N GLY A 94 12.41 11.96 -2.04
CA GLY A 94 11.79 10.76 -2.59
C GLY A 94 12.49 10.28 -3.87
N VAL A 95 12.69 8.98 -4.01
CA VAL A 95 13.13 8.34 -5.25
C VAL A 95 12.20 7.19 -5.58
N ALA A 96 11.68 7.20 -6.82
CA ALA A 96 10.84 6.13 -7.32
C ALA A 96 11.51 4.76 -7.12
N ALA A 97 10.77 3.85 -6.51
CA ALA A 97 11.21 2.50 -6.19
C ALA A 97 10.03 1.55 -6.32
N GLN A 98 10.29 0.36 -6.85
CA GLN A 98 9.28 -0.66 -7.06
C GLN A 98 9.85 -2.02 -6.71
N SER A 99 9.08 -2.83 -5.99
CA SER A 99 9.34 -4.26 -5.83
C SER A 99 8.80 -5.00 -7.04
N ILE A 100 9.59 -5.93 -7.58
CA ILE A 100 9.25 -6.70 -8.79
C ILE A 100 8.96 -8.17 -8.49
N SER A 101 9.46 -8.69 -7.36
CA SER A 101 9.28 -10.08 -6.96
C SER A 101 8.31 -10.27 -5.79
N VAL A 102 7.61 -9.21 -5.38
CA VAL A 102 6.50 -9.28 -4.43
C VAL A 102 5.22 -8.79 -5.09
N ALA A 103 4.10 -9.43 -4.73
CA ALA A 103 2.77 -9.11 -5.22
C ALA A 103 2.41 -7.64 -5.02
N THR A 104 1.53 -7.13 -5.90
CA THR A 104 1.03 -5.74 -5.85
C THR A 104 0.45 -5.40 -4.48
N GLN A 105 -0.29 -6.33 -3.89
CA GLN A 105 -0.75 -6.27 -2.50
C GLN A 105 -0.04 -7.37 -1.72
N PRO A 106 1.07 -7.07 -1.03
CA PRO A 106 1.73 -8.05 -0.20
C PRO A 106 0.79 -8.54 0.92
N VAL A 107 0.88 -9.83 1.23
CA VAL A 107 0.11 -10.47 2.31
C VAL A 107 1.08 -11.08 3.32
N GLY A 108 0.96 -10.64 4.57
CA GLY A 108 1.81 -11.07 5.67
C GLY A 108 3.09 -10.25 5.85
N PHE A 109 3.64 -10.32 7.06
CA PHE A 109 4.81 -9.55 7.48
C PHE A 109 6.04 -9.81 6.62
N GLU A 110 6.29 -11.07 6.26
CA GLU A 110 7.46 -11.45 5.47
C GLU A 110 7.44 -10.80 4.08
N SER A 111 6.31 -10.89 3.38
CA SER A 111 6.14 -10.25 2.06
C SER A 111 6.27 -8.73 2.14
N GLY A 112 5.72 -8.10 3.18
CA GLY A 112 5.89 -6.66 3.43
C GLY A 112 7.36 -6.26 3.62
N ILE A 113 8.11 -7.00 4.46
CA ILE A 113 9.55 -6.75 4.68
C ILE A 113 10.34 -6.97 3.39
N ASN A 114 10.06 -8.04 2.65
CA ASN A 114 10.78 -8.35 1.41
C ASN A 114 10.54 -7.27 0.34
N ALA A 115 9.31 -6.80 0.19
CA ALA A 115 9.00 -5.69 -0.70
C ALA A 115 9.75 -4.39 -0.30
N ALA A 116 9.82 -4.08 1.00
CA ALA A 116 10.59 -2.94 1.49
C ALA A 116 12.10 -3.09 1.21
N LYS A 117 12.68 -4.28 1.41
CA LYS A 117 14.09 -4.56 1.08
C LYS A 117 14.38 -4.42 -0.41
N GLU A 118 13.47 -4.89 -1.27
CA GLU A 118 13.59 -4.74 -2.73
C GLU A 118 13.52 -3.27 -3.16
N ARG A 119 12.66 -2.46 -2.53
CA ARG A 119 12.63 -1.01 -2.76
C ARG A 119 13.97 -0.36 -2.43
N ILE A 120 14.56 -0.66 -1.27
CA ILE A 120 15.91 -0.14 -0.94
C ILE A 120 16.95 -0.59 -1.97
N SER A 121 16.93 -1.88 -2.30
CA SER A 121 17.91 -2.47 -3.23
C SER A 121 17.80 -1.86 -4.63
N SER A 122 16.59 -1.70 -5.15
CA SER A 122 16.32 -1.08 -6.45
C SER A 122 16.67 0.41 -6.47
N THR A 123 16.32 1.15 -5.43
CA THR A 123 16.68 2.56 -5.27
C THR A 123 18.21 2.74 -5.26
N ARG A 124 18.95 1.87 -4.57
CA ARG A 124 20.42 1.89 -4.54
C ARG A 124 21.02 1.50 -5.90
N ALA A 125 20.43 0.53 -6.60
CA ALA A 125 20.84 0.12 -7.94
C ALA A 125 20.57 1.18 -9.02
N SER A 126 19.69 2.14 -8.76
CA SER A 126 19.34 3.20 -9.73
C SER A 126 20.51 4.15 -10.08
N GLY A 127 21.57 4.19 -9.27
CA GLY A 127 22.73 5.07 -9.47
C GLY A 127 22.47 6.55 -9.18
N LYS A 128 21.25 6.92 -8.76
CA LYS A 128 20.86 8.30 -8.46
C LYS A 128 21.33 8.82 -7.11
N LEU A 129 21.88 7.95 -6.27
CA LEU A 129 22.18 8.21 -4.86
C LEU A 129 23.65 8.01 -4.54
N HIS A 130 24.12 8.69 -3.50
CA HIS A 130 25.42 8.39 -2.92
C HIS A 130 25.40 6.99 -2.27
N LYS A 131 26.48 6.21 -2.45
CA LYS A 131 26.56 4.81 -1.97
C LYS A 131 26.37 4.66 -0.46
N MET A 132 26.66 5.70 0.31
CA MET A 132 26.53 5.69 1.77
C MET A 132 25.29 6.43 2.28
N GLN A 133 24.39 6.89 1.40
CA GLN A 133 23.20 7.61 1.83
C GLN A 133 22.22 6.66 2.55
N PRO A 134 21.67 7.05 3.71
CA PRO A 134 20.60 6.30 4.36
C PRO A 134 19.34 6.26 3.49
N ILE A 135 18.69 5.10 3.45
CA ILE A 135 17.46 4.89 2.67
C ILE A 135 16.38 4.33 3.59
N LEU A 136 15.19 4.94 3.56
CA LEU A 136 13.99 4.48 4.23
C LEU A 136 12.98 3.97 3.19
N ALA A 137 12.57 2.72 3.28
CA ALA A 137 11.42 2.20 2.54
C ALA A 137 10.16 2.26 3.42
N VAL A 138 9.04 2.63 2.81
CA VAL A 138 7.70 2.56 3.43
C VAL A 138 6.87 1.62 2.57
N GLU A 139 6.44 0.49 3.13
CA GLU A 139 5.64 -0.47 2.38
C GLU A 139 4.43 -1.01 3.15
N ASN A 140 3.27 -0.98 2.50
CA ASN A 140 2.01 -1.44 3.06
C ASN A 140 1.73 -2.88 2.64
N PHE A 141 1.13 -3.64 3.55
CA PHE A 141 0.69 -5.01 3.34
C PHE A 141 -0.57 -5.27 4.16
N ILE A 142 -1.27 -6.35 3.85
CA ILE A 142 -2.39 -6.82 4.68
C ILE A 142 -1.98 -8.07 5.45
N VAL A 143 -2.59 -8.28 6.60
CA VAL A 143 -2.37 -9.47 7.43
C VAL A 143 -3.68 -9.92 8.05
N GLU A 144 -3.90 -11.23 8.06
CA GLU A 144 -4.94 -11.87 8.84
C GLU A 144 -4.35 -12.21 10.22
N VAL A 145 -4.92 -11.64 11.29
CA VAL A 145 -4.43 -11.86 12.66
C VAL A 145 -5.20 -12.98 13.35
N VAL A 146 -6.49 -13.07 13.04
CA VAL A 146 -7.41 -14.13 13.47
C VAL A 146 -8.29 -14.46 12.27
N GLU A 147 -8.87 -15.65 12.22
CA GLU A 147 -9.80 -16.07 11.16
C GLU A 147 -10.81 -14.96 10.83
N ASP A 148 -10.83 -14.55 9.57
CA ASP A 148 -11.70 -13.52 9.02
C ASP A 148 -11.49 -12.11 9.62
N LYS A 149 -10.34 -11.87 10.25
CA LYS A 149 -9.93 -10.56 10.83
C LYS A 149 -8.67 -10.04 10.16
N TRP A 150 -8.90 -9.23 9.14
CA TRP A 150 -7.88 -8.63 8.30
C TRP A 150 -7.53 -7.20 8.73
N TYR A 151 -6.26 -6.87 8.57
CA TYR A 151 -5.71 -5.56 8.89
C TYR A 151 -4.76 -5.10 7.81
N ASP A 152 -4.76 -3.79 7.54
CA ASP A 152 -3.72 -3.10 6.78
C ASP A 152 -2.68 -2.57 7.75
N THR A 153 -1.41 -2.69 7.38
CA THR A 153 -0.29 -2.16 8.13
C THR A 153 0.86 -1.86 7.19
N GLY A 154 1.76 -0.99 7.61
CA GLY A 154 3.00 -0.67 6.92
C GLY A 154 4.22 -1.18 7.67
N VAL A 155 5.29 -1.42 6.94
CA VAL A 155 6.65 -1.52 7.48
C VAL A 155 7.43 -0.29 7.00
N LEU A 156 8.07 0.39 7.94
CA LEU A 156 9.10 1.37 7.66
C LEU A 156 10.44 0.70 7.90
N LEU A 157 11.24 0.52 6.86
CA LEU A 157 12.53 -0.16 6.93
C LEU A 157 13.64 0.84 6.59
N LEU A 158 14.48 1.15 7.56
CA LEU A 158 15.67 1.96 7.39
C LEU A 158 16.88 1.06 7.10
N HIS A 159 17.68 1.47 6.13
CA HIS A 159 19.05 1.00 5.97
C HIS A 159 20.01 2.20 5.96
N ASP A 160 20.88 2.25 6.96
CA ASP A 160 22.00 3.20 7.05
C ASP A 160 23.34 2.43 6.95
N PRO A 161 24.06 2.54 5.83
CA PRO A 161 25.33 1.84 5.63
C PRO A 161 26.50 2.48 6.40
N VAL A 162 26.43 3.76 6.78
CA VAL A 162 27.50 4.45 7.52
C VAL A 162 27.52 3.95 8.96
N ARG A 163 26.33 3.72 9.52
CA ARG A 163 26.15 3.25 10.90
C ARG A 163 25.97 1.74 11.01
N GLU A 164 25.99 1.03 9.88
CA GLU A 164 25.69 -0.40 9.79
C GLU A 164 24.34 -0.77 10.44
N LEU A 165 23.36 0.12 10.32
CA LEU A 165 22.03 -0.07 10.90
C LEU A 165 21.03 -0.55 9.85
N SER A 166 20.26 -1.57 10.24
CA SER A 166 19.01 -1.92 9.59
C SER A 166 17.92 -2.04 10.63
N LEU A 167 16.95 -1.13 10.59
CA LEU A 167 15.85 -1.05 11.55
C LEU A 167 14.54 -1.20 10.78
N HIS A 168 13.57 -1.89 11.36
CA HIS A 168 12.21 -1.85 10.86
C HIS A 168 11.21 -1.62 11.99
N VAL A 169 10.18 -0.83 11.70
CA VAL A 169 9.06 -0.55 12.59
C VAL A 169 7.78 -0.77 11.81
N PHE A 170 6.77 -1.35 12.45
CA PHE A 170 5.45 -1.51 11.86
C PHE A 170 4.54 -0.36 12.27
N THR A 171 3.69 0.09 11.34
CA THR A 171 2.62 1.03 11.69
C THR A 171 1.55 0.33 12.51
N GLN A 172 0.62 1.11 13.08
CA GLN A 172 -0.55 0.53 13.73
C GLN A 172 -1.43 -0.23 12.74
N LEU A 173 -2.00 -1.35 13.20
CA LEU A 173 -2.95 -2.15 12.44
C LEU A 173 -4.26 -1.39 12.22
N THR A 174 -4.70 -1.30 10.97
CA THR A 174 -5.98 -0.69 10.59
C THR A 174 -6.94 -1.77 10.09
N PRO A 175 -8.12 -1.99 10.71
CA PRO A 175 -9.03 -3.04 10.27
C PRO A 175 -9.43 -2.91 8.79
N VAL A 176 -9.46 -4.04 8.09
CA VAL A 176 -9.94 -4.16 6.71
C VAL A 176 -11.13 -5.13 6.70
N PRO A 177 -12.28 -4.76 6.11
CA PRO A 177 -13.41 -5.68 6.01
C PRO A 177 -13.00 -6.92 5.22
N ALA A 178 -13.29 -8.11 5.77
CA ALA A 178 -12.94 -9.36 5.12
C ALA A 178 -13.56 -9.50 3.73
N SER A 179 -14.77 -8.98 3.54
CA SER A 179 -15.42 -8.88 2.23
C SER A 179 -14.59 -8.18 1.16
N VAL A 180 -13.84 -7.12 1.51
CA VAL A 180 -12.94 -6.44 0.57
C VAL A 180 -11.75 -7.32 0.23
N VAL A 181 -11.22 -8.06 1.21
CA VAL A 181 -10.13 -9.03 0.98
C VAL A 181 -10.61 -10.19 0.11
N SER A 182 -11.82 -10.71 0.34
CA SER A 182 -12.42 -11.77 -0.48
C SER A 182 -12.58 -11.33 -1.94
N VAL A 183 -12.98 -10.07 -2.19
CA VAL A 183 -13.00 -9.51 -3.56
C VAL A 183 -11.59 -9.47 -4.14
N ALA A 184 -10.58 -9.00 -3.39
CA ALA A 184 -9.20 -8.98 -3.85
C ALA A 184 -8.66 -10.39 -4.17
N GLN A 185 -9.03 -11.38 -3.38
CA GLN A 185 -8.68 -12.78 -3.59
C GLN A 185 -9.35 -13.33 -4.85
N ALA A 186 -10.64 -13.05 -5.05
CA ALA A 186 -11.40 -13.47 -6.23
C ALA A 186 -10.89 -12.81 -7.52
N ASP A 187 -10.46 -11.54 -7.45
CA ASP A 187 -9.87 -10.80 -8.58
C ASP A 187 -8.40 -11.19 -8.84
N THR A 188 -7.79 -12.00 -7.98
CA THR A 188 -6.43 -12.52 -8.19
C THR A 188 -6.46 -13.79 -9.03
N PRO A 189 -5.91 -13.79 -10.26
CA PRO A 189 -5.87 -14.99 -11.11
C PRO A 189 -5.14 -16.15 -10.44
N ASP A 190 -5.61 -17.37 -10.64
CA ASP A 190 -5.00 -18.57 -10.06
C ASP A 190 -3.56 -18.79 -10.56
N ASP A 191 -3.27 -18.34 -11.77
CA ASP A 191 -1.94 -18.36 -12.39
C ASP A 191 -1.10 -17.11 -12.11
N TYR A 192 -1.53 -16.23 -11.19
CA TYR A 192 -0.77 -15.04 -10.82
C TYR A 192 0.63 -15.41 -10.32
N PRO A 193 1.73 -14.98 -10.98
CA PRO A 193 3.08 -15.48 -10.67
C PRO A 193 3.56 -15.19 -9.24
N LEU A 194 3.02 -14.15 -8.61
CA LEU A 194 3.45 -13.68 -7.28
C LEU A 194 2.47 -14.08 -6.17
N ARG A 195 1.55 -15.02 -6.45
CA ARG A 195 0.47 -15.43 -5.52
C ARG A 195 0.97 -15.95 -4.17
N SER A 196 2.18 -16.51 -4.11
CA SER A 196 2.83 -16.93 -2.86
C SER A 196 3.17 -15.76 -1.92
N SER A 197 3.22 -14.53 -2.45
CA SER A 197 3.57 -13.32 -1.71
C SER A 197 2.39 -12.35 -1.52
N GLY A 198 1.24 -12.62 -2.14
CA GLY A 198 0.04 -11.82 -1.96
C GLY A 198 -0.91 -11.80 -3.17
N LEU A 199 -1.62 -10.68 -3.31
CA LEU A 199 -2.74 -10.51 -4.25
C LEU A 199 -2.37 -9.56 -5.41
N SER A 200 -3.01 -9.74 -6.57
CA SER A 200 -2.73 -8.95 -7.77
C SER A 200 -3.32 -7.53 -7.71
N VAL A 201 -4.35 -7.34 -6.89
CA VAL A 201 -5.06 -6.07 -6.67
C VAL A 201 -4.97 -5.64 -5.21
N THR A 202 -4.95 -4.33 -4.99
CA THR A 202 -4.85 -3.78 -3.62
C THR A 202 -6.22 -3.59 -2.99
N VAL A 203 -6.32 -3.81 -1.67
CA VAL A 203 -7.54 -3.50 -0.94
C VAL A 203 -7.83 -2.00 -0.95
N GLY A 204 -6.78 -1.17 -1.04
CA GLY A 204 -6.89 0.28 -1.21
C GLY A 204 -7.57 0.66 -2.52
N SER A 205 -7.15 0.05 -3.64
CA SER A 205 -7.80 0.28 -4.95
C SER A 205 -9.24 -0.22 -5.00
N LEU A 206 -9.58 -1.30 -4.27
CA LEU A 206 -10.97 -1.78 -4.24
C LEU A 206 -11.87 -0.89 -3.38
N MET A 207 -11.36 -0.39 -2.25
CA MET A 207 -12.08 0.62 -1.46
C MET A 207 -12.18 1.95 -2.21
N GLY A 208 -11.13 2.30 -2.97
CA GLY A 208 -11.07 3.48 -3.82
C GLY A 208 -11.96 3.41 -5.06
N ASN A 209 -11.95 2.34 -5.85
CA ASN A 209 -12.74 2.28 -7.10
C ASN A 209 -14.27 2.31 -6.86
N ASN A 210 -14.71 1.90 -5.66
CA ASN A 210 -16.10 2.01 -5.24
C ASN A 210 -16.51 3.45 -4.88
N LEU A 211 -15.56 4.38 -4.80
CA LEU A 211 -15.75 5.81 -4.60
C LEU A 211 -14.80 6.57 -5.51
N GLN A 212 -15.27 7.19 -6.58
CA GLN A 212 -14.44 8.00 -7.50
C GLN A 212 -13.52 9.02 -6.79
N ILE A 213 -12.39 8.56 -6.25
CA ILE A 213 -11.34 9.29 -5.54
C ILE A 213 -10.20 9.26 -6.53
N ALA A 214 -9.94 10.41 -7.15
CA ALA A 214 -8.79 10.56 -8.02
C ALA A 214 -7.50 10.41 -7.20
N GLU A 215 -6.41 9.96 -7.85
CA GLU A 215 -5.09 9.70 -7.23
C GLU A 215 -4.46 10.95 -6.56
N ASP A 216 -5.10 12.12 -6.66
CA ASP A 216 -4.70 13.41 -6.09
C ASP A 216 -5.54 13.83 -4.85
N GLY A 217 -6.50 13.03 -4.41
CA GLY A 217 -7.30 13.29 -3.21
C GLY A 217 -8.48 14.24 -3.38
N GLU A 218 -8.80 14.69 -4.61
CA GLU A 218 -10.05 15.43 -4.87
C GLU A 218 -11.21 14.48 -5.27
N ILE A 219 -12.36 14.66 -4.62
CA ILE A 219 -13.60 13.98 -5.02
C ILE A 219 -14.34 14.85 -6.02
N LYS A 220 -14.47 14.37 -7.27
CA LYS A 220 -15.41 14.92 -8.25
C LYS A 220 -16.72 14.14 -8.17
N VAL A 221 -17.69 14.64 -7.42
CA VAL A 221 -19.06 14.11 -7.46
C VAL A 221 -19.72 14.59 -8.74
N ARG A 222 -19.79 13.75 -9.79
CA ARG A 222 -20.77 13.94 -10.86
C ARG A 222 -22.05 13.19 -10.51
N ILE A 223 -23.06 13.94 -10.07
CA ILE A 223 -24.44 13.45 -10.06
C ILE A 223 -24.86 13.33 -11.53
N SER A 224 -24.92 12.11 -12.05
CA SER A 224 -25.60 11.85 -13.32
C SER A 224 -27.10 11.95 -13.04
N LEU A 225 -27.69 13.11 -13.32
CA LEU A 225 -29.13 13.18 -13.53
C LEU A 225 -29.42 12.52 -14.87
N GLY A 226 -30.41 11.62 -14.89
CA GLY A 226 -30.82 10.85 -16.07
C GLY A 226 -31.34 11.70 -17.22
#